data_AF-A0A9D7DVR3-F1
#
_entry.id   AF-A0A9D7DVR3-F1
#
_cell.length_a   1.000
_cell.length_b   1.000
_cell.length_c   1.000
_cell.angle_alpha   90.00
_cell.angle_beta   90.00
_cell.angle_gamma   90.00
#
_symmetry.space_group_name_H-M   'P 1'
#
loop_
_entity.id
_entity.type
_entity.pdbx_description
1 polymer ?
#
loop_
_entity_poly.entity_id
_entity_poly.type
_entity_poly.pdbx_seq_one_letter_code
_entity_poly.pdbx_strand_id
1 'polypeptide(L)'
;MIEKTEQPITSSPNGVDLPEQFRRISAALWEAVERRDTEAAGELLDQRQQLLDSMLSAAALSPEVKRELKAFQASDKYMIWQLSGELEFLSRRLSGIGKRRAAFSGYGQSPSAKSHVQRTG
;
A
#
# COMPACT_ATOMS: atom_id res chain seq x y z
N MET A 1 19.71 46.03 24.89
CA MET A 1 18.47 45.25 24.70
C MET A 1 18.66 44.49 23.40
N ILE A 2 18.85 43.18 23.44
CA ILE A 2 19.19 42.39 22.25
C ILE A 2 17.87 42.02 21.59
N GLU A 3 17.51 42.74 20.52
CA GLU A 3 16.46 42.30 19.61
C GLU A 3 16.93 41.00 18.97
N LYS A 4 16.37 39.88 19.44
CA LYS A 4 16.55 38.57 18.81
C LYS A 4 15.93 38.66 17.43
N THR A 5 16.79 38.76 16.43
CA THR A 5 16.50 38.52 15.02
C THR A 5 15.84 37.15 14.90
N GLU A 6 14.53 37.13 14.65
CA GLU A 6 13.83 35.99 14.09
C GLU A 6 14.42 35.78 12.68
N GLN A 7 15.41 34.89 12.60
CA GLN A 7 15.92 34.45 11.31
C GLN A 7 14.80 33.68 10.60
N PRO A 8 14.40 34.07 9.39
CA PRO A 8 13.46 33.30 8.61
C PRO A 8 14.10 31.94 8.31
N ILE A 9 13.33 30.91 8.62
CA ILE A 9 13.66 29.51 8.42
C ILE A 9 14.15 29.35 6.98
N THR A 10 15.34 28.78 6.87
CA THR A 10 16.16 28.67 5.67
C THR A 10 15.34 28.32 4.43
N SER A 11 15.11 29.32 3.58
CA SER A 11 14.64 29.12 2.21
C SER A 11 15.73 28.38 1.44
N SER A 12 15.56 27.07 1.24
CA SER A 12 16.36 26.30 0.31
C SER A 12 16.08 26.82 -1.12
N PRO A 13 17.10 26.99 -1.99
CA PRO A 13 16.97 27.68 -3.29
C PRO A 13 16.05 27.01 -4.32
N ASN A 14 15.38 25.90 -3.95
CA ASN A 14 14.31 25.26 -4.73
C ASN A 14 12.92 25.25 -4.04
N GLY A 15 12.73 25.92 -2.90
CA GLY A 15 11.39 26.24 -2.35
C GLY A 15 10.46 25.06 -2.00
N VAL A 16 10.96 23.83 -1.95
CA VAL A 16 10.15 22.64 -1.67
C VAL A 16 10.23 22.27 -0.18
N ASP A 17 9.12 22.46 0.52
CA ASP A 17 8.91 21.95 1.88
C ASP A 17 8.59 20.44 1.81
N LEU A 18 9.62 19.61 2.09
CA LEU A 18 9.52 18.15 2.05
C LEU A 18 8.41 17.60 2.96
N PRO A 19 8.27 18.02 4.24
CA PRO A 19 7.12 17.68 5.07
C PRO A 19 5.74 17.98 4.44
N GLU A 20 5.58 19.14 3.82
CA GLU A 20 4.31 19.53 3.19
C GLU A 20 4.00 18.69 1.94
N GLN A 21 5.01 18.41 1.10
CA GLN A 21 4.82 17.48 -0.02
C GLN A 21 4.45 16.08 0.47
N PHE A 22 5.09 15.60 1.54
CA PHE A 22 4.78 14.31 2.13
C PHE A 22 3.33 14.25 2.65
N ARG A 23 2.83 15.32 3.27
CA ARG A 23 1.41 15.42 3.67
C ARG A 23 0.47 15.33 2.48
N ARG A 24 0.72 16.10 1.41
CA ARG A 24 -0.13 16.13 0.22
C ARG A 24 -0.21 14.77 -0.45
N ILE A 25 0.94 14.13 -0.68
CA ILE A 25 1.01 12.79 -1.26
C ILE A 25 0.29 11.77 -0.36
N SER A 26 0.48 11.85 0.96
CA SER A 26 -0.21 10.97 1.90
C SER A 26 -1.73 11.12 1.86
N ALA A 27 -2.25 12.35 1.74
CA ALA A 27 -3.68 12.61 1.60
C ALA A 27 -4.24 12.10 0.26
N ALA A 28 -3.51 12.34 -0.84
CA ALA A 28 -3.89 11.84 -2.16
C ALA A 28 -3.89 10.30 -2.21
N LEU A 29 -2.91 9.66 -1.56
CA LEU A 29 -2.85 8.20 -1.43
C LEU A 29 -4.09 7.67 -0.69
N TRP A 30 -4.50 8.33 0.39
CA TRP A 30 -5.72 7.98 1.11
C TRP A 30 -6.97 8.06 0.23
N GLU A 31 -7.13 9.15 -0.52
CA GLU A 31 -8.26 9.28 -1.45
C GLU A 31 -8.24 8.20 -2.54
N ALA A 32 -7.06 7.86 -3.08
CA ALA A 32 -6.93 6.81 -4.09
C ALA A 32 -7.31 5.42 -3.52
N VAL A 33 -6.90 5.12 -2.29
CA VAL A 33 -7.28 3.90 -1.56
C VAL A 33 -8.80 3.85 -1.33
N GLU A 34 -9.42 4.94 -0.87
CA GLU A 34 -10.88 5.02 -0.68
C GLU A 34 -11.65 4.83 -1.99
N ARG A 35 -11.14 5.39 -3.09
CA ARG A 35 -11.71 5.23 -4.44
C ARG A 35 -11.45 3.86 -5.05
N ARG A 36 -10.65 3.00 -4.40
CA ARG A 36 -10.17 1.70 -4.91
C ARG A 36 -9.41 1.83 -6.23
N ASP A 37 -8.79 2.99 -6.46
CA ASP A 37 -7.94 3.22 -7.62
C ASP A 37 -6.54 2.65 -7.32
N THR A 38 -6.34 1.38 -7.66
CA THR A 38 -5.11 0.65 -7.33
C THR A 38 -3.90 1.12 -8.12
N GLU A 39 -4.09 1.68 -9.31
CA GLU A 39 -3.01 2.19 -10.15
C GLU A 39 -2.49 3.50 -9.56
N ALA A 40 -3.38 4.47 -9.34
CA ALA A 40 -3.02 5.75 -8.72
C ALA A 40 -2.46 5.55 -7.30
N ALA A 41 -3.05 4.65 -6.51
CA ALA A 41 -2.54 4.34 -5.16
C ALA A 41 -1.11 3.75 -5.22
N GLY A 42 -0.78 2.94 -6.23
CA GLY A 42 0.56 2.40 -6.43
C GLY A 42 1.59 3.49 -6.72
N GLU A 43 1.30 4.36 -7.69
CA GLU A 43 2.20 5.48 -8.05
C GLU A 43 2.42 6.45 -6.88
N LEU A 44 1.35 6.78 -6.15
CA LEU A 44 1.42 7.67 -5.00
C LEU A 44 2.21 7.05 -3.84
N LEU A 45 2.13 5.74 -3.65
CA LEU A 45 2.93 5.03 -2.64
C LEU A 45 4.43 5.10 -2.97
N ASP A 46 4.81 4.91 -4.23
CA ASP A 46 6.19 4.99 -4.67
C ASP A 46 6.75 6.41 -4.50
N GLN A 47 5.98 7.44 -4.90
CA GLN A 47 6.36 8.85 -4.71
C GLN A 47 6.50 9.18 -3.21
N ARG A 48 5.59 8.67 -2.38
CA ARG A 48 5.64 8.84 -0.93
C ARG A 48 6.90 8.23 -0.32
N GLN A 49 7.30 7.05 -0.78
CA GLN A 49 8.51 6.37 -0.32
C GLN A 49 9.77 7.19 -0.65
N GLN A 50 9.87 7.72 -1.87
CA GLN A 50 10.99 8.58 -2.27
C GLN A 50 11.11 9.84 -1.40
N LEU A 51 9.97 10.45 -1.06
CA LEU A 51 9.94 11.59 -0.14
C LEU A 51 10.35 11.19 1.28
N LEU A 52 9.92 10.01 1.76
CA LEU A 52 10.32 9.51 3.06
C LEU A 52 11.84 9.33 3.15
N ASP A 53 12.46 8.73 2.13
CA ASP A 53 13.90 8.50 2.08
C ASP A 53 14.68 9.83 2.05
N SER A 54 14.15 10.81 1.31
CA SER A 54 14.68 12.19 1.28
C SER A 54 14.57 12.86 2.66
N MET A 55 13.42 12.73 3.32
CA MET A 55 13.21 13.27 4.67
C MET A 55 14.06 12.57 5.72
N LEU A 56 14.25 11.25 5.66
CA LEU A 56 15.12 10.50 6.57
C LEU A 56 16.59 10.95 6.41
N SER A 57 17.02 11.19 5.17
CA SER A 57 18.34 11.74 4.88
C SER A 57 18.50 13.17 5.43
N ALA A 58 17.45 14.00 5.34
CA ALA A 58 17.43 15.37 5.87
C ALA A 58 17.20 15.44 7.40
N ALA A 59 16.63 14.42 8.03
CA ALA A 59 16.27 14.39 9.45
C ALA A 59 17.49 14.45 10.38
N ALA A 60 18.68 14.09 9.89
CA ALA A 60 19.94 14.29 10.61
C ALA A 60 20.26 15.78 10.84
N LEU A 61 19.68 16.67 10.04
CA LEU A 61 20.00 18.10 10.00
C LEU A 61 18.83 18.99 10.48
N SER A 62 17.60 18.46 10.61
CA SER A 62 16.41 19.23 11.00
C SER A 62 15.55 18.53 12.07
N PRO A 63 15.46 19.09 13.30
CA PRO A 63 14.56 18.62 14.35
C PRO A 63 13.07 18.67 13.97
N GLU A 64 12.69 19.57 13.07
CA GLU A 64 11.32 19.73 12.57
C GLU A 64 10.94 18.55 11.67
N VAL A 65 11.80 18.20 10.70
CA VAL A 65 11.64 17.01 9.86
C VAL A 65 11.55 15.74 10.72
N LYS A 66 12.37 15.65 11.78
CA LYS A 66 12.32 14.53 12.74
C LYS A 66 11.00 14.43 13.51
N ARG A 67 10.37 15.57 13.83
CA ARG A 67 9.05 15.61 14.50
C ARG A 67 7.94 15.17 13.55
N GLU A 68 7.96 15.68 12.32
CA GLU A 68 6.99 15.31 11.28
C GLU A 68 7.05 13.81 10.96
N LEU A 69 8.26 13.24 10.80
CA LEU A 69 8.45 11.79 10.60
C LEU A 69 7.80 10.94 11.70
N LYS A 70 7.88 11.36 12.97
CA LYS A 70 7.22 10.67 14.08
C LYS A 70 5.70 10.75 13.99
N ALA A 71 5.15 11.88 13.56
CA ALA A 71 3.72 12.04 13.37
C ALA A 71 3.20 11.12 12.25
N PHE A 72 3.94 11.02 11.15
CA PHE A 72 3.57 10.15 10.01
C PHE A 72 3.59 8.66 10.36
N GLN A 73 4.56 8.19 11.16
CA GLN A 73 4.58 6.80 11.62
C GLN A 73 3.32 6.37 12.39
N ALA A 74 2.65 7.29 13.07
CA ALA A 74 1.39 7.00 13.75
C ALA A 74 0.22 6.85 12.75
N SER A 75 0.19 7.68 11.72
CA SER A 75 -0.83 7.65 10.65
C SER A 75 -0.71 6.39 9.78
N ASP A 76 0.52 5.96 9.46
CA ASP A 76 0.76 4.81 8.58
C ASP A 76 0.24 3.50 9.16
N LYS A 77 0.23 3.37 10.49
CA LYS A 77 -0.31 2.18 11.15
C LYS A 77 -1.78 1.95 10.83
N TYR A 78 -2.57 3.01 10.72
CA TYR A 78 -3.99 2.91 10.38
C TYR A 78 -4.19 2.48 8.92
N MET A 79 -3.40 3.06 7.99
CA MET A 79 -3.41 2.69 6.57
C MET A 79 -3.04 1.24 6.34
N ILE A 80 -1.94 0.79 6.96
CA ILE A 80 -1.48 -0.59 6.88
C ILE A 80 -2.55 -1.54 7.43
N TRP A 81 -3.21 -1.18 8.53
CA TRP A 81 -4.28 -2.00 9.11
C TRP A 81 -5.48 -2.17 8.15
N GLN A 82 -5.96 -1.09 7.52
CA GLN A 82 -7.05 -1.18 6.54
C GLN A 82 -6.66 -1.99 5.29
N LEU A 83 -5.50 -1.70 4.69
CA LEU A 83 -5.02 -2.43 3.51
C LEU A 83 -4.80 -3.92 3.80
N SER A 84 -4.29 -4.26 4.98
CA SER A 84 -4.12 -5.66 5.40
C SER A 84 -5.46 -6.40 5.48
N GLY A 85 -6.50 -5.73 6.00
CA GLY A 85 -7.85 -6.31 6.06
C GLY A 85 -8.46 -6.54 4.68
N GLU A 86 -8.29 -5.60 3.75
CA GLU A 86 -8.75 -5.78 2.37
C GLU A 86 -8.01 -6.92 1.65
N LEU A 87 -6.69 -7.03 1.83
CA LEU A 87 -5.88 -8.13 1.29
C LEU A 87 -6.33 -9.49 1.83
N GLU A 88 -6.64 -9.58 3.13
CA GLU A 88 -7.15 -10.82 3.73
C GLU A 88 -8.50 -11.21 3.12
N PHE A 89 -9.40 -10.25 2.96
CA PHE A 89 -10.71 -10.48 2.33
C PHE A 89 -10.58 -10.97 0.88
N LEU A 90 -9.72 -10.34 0.09
CA LEU A 90 -9.45 -10.74 -1.30
C LEU A 90 -8.82 -12.15 -1.37
N SER A 91 -7.86 -12.43 -0.50
CA SER A 91 -7.23 -13.76 -0.37
C SER A 91 -8.28 -14.86 -0.08
N ARG A 92 -9.21 -14.61 0.86
CA ARG A 92 -10.31 -15.54 1.16
C ARG A 92 -11.22 -15.77 -0.05
N ARG A 93 -11.58 -14.71 -0.79
CA ARG A 93 -12.39 -14.84 -2.03
C ARG A 93 -11.67 -15.65 -3.10
N LEU A 94 -10.39 -15.38 -3.34
CA LEU A 94 -9.57 -16.10 -4.31
C LEU A 94 -9.42 -17.58 -3.94
N SER A 95 -9.18 -17.90 -2.67
CA SER A 95 -9.17 -19.28 -2.17
C SER A 95 -10.50 -20.00 -2.43
N GLY A 96 -11.63 -19.32 -2.16
CA GLY A 96 -12.96 -19.84 -2.48
C GLY A 96 -13.17 -20.10 -3.98
N ILE A 97 -12.68 -19.21 -4.85
CA ILE A 97 -12.69 -19.41 -6.30
C ILE A 97 -11.83 -20.62 -6.70
N GLY A 98 -10.63 -20.75 -6.12
CA GLY A 98 -9.74 -21.90 -6.36
C GLY A 98 -10.38 -23.24 -5.98
N LYS A 99 -11.05 -23.31 -4.82
CA LYS A 99 -11.79 -24.50 -4.38
C LYS A 99 -12.94 -24.85 -5.31
N ARG A 100 -13.71 -23.85 -5.77
CA ARG A 100 -14.78 -24.06 -6.76
C ARG A 100 -14.22 -24.55 -8.09
N ARG A 101 -13.12 -23.97 -8.57
CA ARG A 101 -12.44 -24.41 -9.79
C ARG A 101 -11.96 -25.85 -9.68
N ALA A 102 -11.36 -26.24 -8.55
CA ALA A 102 -10.92 -27.61 -8.30
C ALA A 102 -12.10 -28.59 -8.28
N ALA A 103 -13.22 -28.23 -7.65
CA ALA A 103 -14.44 -29.04 -7.67
C ALA A 103 -14.98 -29.22 -9.10
N PHE A 104 -15.07 -28.13 -9.88
CA PHE A 104 -15.51 -28.19 -11.29
C PHE A 104 -14.59 -29.05 -12.16
N SER A 105 -13.27 -28.96 -12.02
CA SER A 105 -12.33 -29.83 -12.73
C SER A 105 -12.44 -31.30 -12.31
N GLY A 106 -12.85 -31.58 -11.06
CA GLY A 106 -13.13 -32.92 -10.57
C GLY A 106 -14.39 -33.56 -11.17
N TYR A 107 -15.42 -32.76 -11.51
CA TYR A 107 -16.61 -33.25 -12.19
C TYR A 107 -16.38 -33.68 -13.65
N GLY A 108 -15.29 -33.23 -14.29
CA GLY A 108 -14.87 -33.67 -15.63
C GLY A 108 -14.18 -35.03 -15.66
N GLN A 109 -13.83 -35.59 -14.50
CA GLN A 109 -13.29 -36.94 -14.35
C GLN A 109 -14.33 -37.84 -13.66
N SER A 110 -15.50 -38.02 -14.29
CA SER A 110 -16.40 -39.10 -13.89
C SER A 110 -15.92 -40.40 -14.55
N PRO A 111 -15.52 -41.45 -13.79
CA PRO A 111 -15.18 -42.74 -14.36
C PRO A 111 -16.47 -43.50 -14.69
N SER A 112 -17.00 -43.29 -15.89
CA SER A 112 -18.01 -44.17 -16.48
C SER A 112 -17.80 -44.13 -18.00
N ALA A 113 -17.27 -45.18 -18.63
CA ALA A 113 -17.98 -46.43 -18.77
C ALA A 113 -17.07 -47.65 -18.63
N LYS A 114 -17.54 -48.63 -17.85
CA LYS A 114 -17.08 -50.01 -17.90
C LYS A 114 -17.44 -50.60 -19.27
N SER A 115 -16.47 -51.12 -20.01
CA SER A 115 -16.71 -52.17 -21.01
C SER A 115 -16.14 -53.47 -20.47
N HIS A 116 -16.91 -54.11 -19.59
CA HIS A 116 -16.74 -55.52 -19.23
C HIS A 116 -17.23 -56.37 -20.41
N VAL A 117 -16.34 -56.65 -21.36
CA VAL A 117 -16.61 -57.64 -22.41
C VAL A 117 -16.20 -59.01 -21.87
N GLN A 118 -17.13 -59.68 -21.20
CA GLN A 118 -17.11 -61.14 -21.15
C GLN A 118 -17.34 -61.65 -22.57
N ARG A 119 -16.27 -62.09 -23.25
CA ARG A 119 -16.39 -62.93 -24.44
C ARG A 119 -16.44 -64.38 -23.97
N THR A 120 -17.65 -64.88 -23.77
CA THR A 120 -17.98 -66.30 -23.82
C THR A 120 -18.25 -66.67 -25.28
N GLY A 121 -17.63 -67.75 -25.78
CA GLY A 121 -17.86 -68.31 -27.11
C GLY A 121 -16.56 -68.68 -27.80
#